data_AF-A0A2A2Q5S1-F1
#
_entry.id   AF-A0A2A2Q5S1-F1
#
_cell.length_a   1.000
_cell.length_b   1.000
_cell.length_c   1.000
_cell.angle_alpha   90.00
_cell.angle_beta   90.00
_cell.angle_gamma   90.00
#
_symmetry.space_group_name_H-M   'P 1'
#
loop_
_entity.id
_entity.type
_entity.pdbx_description
1 polymer ?
#
loop_
_entity_poly.entity_id
_entity_poly.type
_entity_poly.pdbx_seq_one_letter_code
_entity_poly.pdbx_strand_id
1 'polypeptide(L)'
;GVNAYCWRRALPGDFGEVVAQLGQREGLTDLDSGQLRALKLSPAGRAAAEVLCADLHLLQEQGFEPLLDCFDAYPRDEAAGAVATDVYSFHADRAPVPAATFLCTYFGAPSEGVDNAQVRRHVEISETRAALRREFGGPEGPEFEAFLTEHCYDLHYAPSPDARPFSFGIGHLWRIAIAHPGCPVPPCVHRAPPTVPGQTRRLLLIS
;
A
#
# COMPACT_ATOMS: atom_id res chain seq x y z
N GLY A 1 -2.15 13.41 16.71
CA GLY A 1 -3.00 12.22 16.89
C GLY A 1 -2.30 11.01 16.30
N VAL A 2 -2.93 9.83 16.36
CA VAL A 2 -2.38 8.58 15.78
C VAL A 2 -2.90 8.43 14.36
N ASN A 3 -2.01 8.30 13.37
CA ASN A 3 -2.35 8.13 11.95
C ASN A 3 -2.14 6.71 11.42
N ALA A 4 -1.56 5.82 12.22
CA ALA A 4 -1.43 4.41 11.90
C ALA A 4 -1.72 3.58 13.16
N TYR A 5 -2.71 2.70 13.08
CA TYR A 5 -3.10 1.82 14.17
C TYR A 5 -2.86 0.36 13.78
N CYS A 6 -2.13 -0.38 14.62
CA CYS A 6 -1.77 -1.77 14.37
C CYS A 6 -2.50 -2.71 15.32
N TRP A 7 -3.26 -3.66 14.77
CA TRP A 7 -3.63 -4.88 15.47
C TRP A 7 -2.57 -5.94 15.18
N ARG A 8 -1.68 -6.16 16.15
CA ARG A 8 -0.72 -7.27 16.10
C ARG A 8 -1.46 -8.57 16.34
N ARG A 9 -1.25 -9.55 15.47
CA ARG A 9 -1.94 -10.85 15.50
C ARG A 9 -0.94 -11.97 15.28
N ALA A 10 -1.16 -13.08 15.96
CA ALA A 10 -0.56 -14.36 15.61
C ALA A 10 -1.63 -15.17 14.87
N LEU A 11 -1.50 -15.27 13.54
CA LEU A 11 -2.50 -15.91 12.70
C LEU A 11 -2.20 -17.42 12.57
N PRO A 12 -3.20 -18.30 12.71
CA PRO A 12 -3.02 -19.72 12.48
C PRO A 12 -2.96 -20.05 10.98
N GLY A 13 -2.37 -21.19 10.66
CA GLY A 13 -2.37 -21.76 9.31
C GLY A 13 -1.11 -21.50 8.49
N ASP A 14 -1.15 -21.96 7.25
CA ASP A 14 -0.05 -21.86 6.29
C ASP A 14 -0.45 -20.99 5.09
N PHE A 15 -0.16 -19.69 5.18
CA PHE A 15 -0.39 -18.75 4.08
C PHE A 15 0.55 -18.99 2.89
N GLY A 16 1.70 -19.63 3.11
CA GLY A 16 2.61 -20.03 2.04
C GLY A 16 2.02 -21.14 1.18
N GLU A 17 1.30 -22.08 1.78
CA GLU A 17 0.56 -23.12 1.05
C GLU A 17 -0.53 -22.51 0.15
N VAL A 18 -1.25 -21.50 0.65
CA VAL A 18 -2.25 -20.77 -0.16
C VAL A 18 -1.59 -20.16 -1.39
N VAL A 19 -0.47 -19.45 -1.20
CA VAL A 19 0.29 -18.85 -2.30
C VAL A 19 0.84 -19.91 -3.27
N ALA A 20 1.34 -21.04 -2.75
CA ALA A 20 1.85 -22.13 -3.57
C ALA A 20 0.76 -22.79 -4.44
N GLN A 21 -0.46 -22.96 -3.90
CA GLN A 21 -1.59 -23.55 -4.63
C GLN A 21 -2.13 -22.65 -5.76
N LEU A 22 -1.88 -21.35 -5.72
CA LEU A 22 -2.22 -20.44 -6.83
C LEU A 22 -1.33 -20.67 -8.07
N GLY A 23 -0.22 -21.38 -7.91
CA GLY A 23 0.76 -21.67 -8.95
C GLY A 23 1.63 -20.47 -9.32
N GLN A 24 2.52 -20.66 -10.30
CA GLN A 24 3.26 -19.56 -10.89
C GLN A 24 2.40 -18.91 -11.96
N ARG A 25 1.82 -17.76 -11.60
CA ARG A 25 1.15 -16.85 -12.53
C ARG A 25 1.88 -15.54 -12.44
N GLU A 26 2.40 -15.05 -13.57
CA GLU A 26 2.99 -13.73 -13.62
C GLU A 26 1.91 -12.67 -13.36
N GLY A 27 2.24 -11.69 -12.53
CA GLY A 27 1.39 -10.52 -12.29
C GLY A 27 0.44 -10.65 -11.10
N LEU A 28 -0.66 -9.90 -11.17
CA LEU A 28 -1.66 -9.77 -10.11
C LEU A 28 -2.69 -10.91 -10.19
N THR A 29 -2.96 -11.55 -9.05
CA THR A 29 -4.07 -12.51 -8.89
C THR A 29 -4.97 -12.04 -7.76
N ASP A 30 -6.13 -11.48 -8.12
CA ASP A 30 -7.17 -11.10 -7.18
C ASP A 30 -7.88 -12.36 -6.67
N LEU A 31 -8.14 -12.41 -5.36
CA LEU A 31 -8.68 -13.56 -4.64
C LEU A 31 -9.96 -13.20 -3.88
N ASP A 32 -11.03 -13.91 -4.18
CA ASP A 32 -12.27 -13.90 -3.42
C ASP A 32 -12.42 -15.13 -2.51
N SER A 33 -13.44 -15.10 -1.64
CA SER A 33 -13.73 -16.21 -0.72
C SER A 33 -14.07 -17.52 -1.43
N GLY A 34 -14.65 -17.48 -2.63
CA GLY A 34 -14.98 -18.66 -3.43
C GLY A 34 -13.72 -19.33 -3.98
N GLN A 35 -12.81 -18.53 -4.55
CA GLN A 35 -11.51 -18.98 -5.05
C GLN A 35 -10.66 -19.59 -3.92
N LEU A 36 -10.60 -18.94 -2.76
CA LEU A 36 -9.88 -19.46 -1.59
C LEU A 36 -10.39 -20.83 -1.13
N ARG A 37 -11.71 -21.01 -1.07
CA ARG A 37 -12.35 -22.28 -0.67
C ARG A 37 -12.19 -23.40 -1.70
N ALA A 38 -11.98 -23.05 -2.97
CA ALA A 38 -11.76 -24.02 -4.04
C ALA A 38 -10.34 -24.61 -4.07
N LEU A 39 -9.39 -24.01 -3.33
CA LEU A 39 -8.01 -24.49 -3.28
C LEU A 39 -7.91 -25.85 -2.58
N LYS A 40 -7.08 -26.74 -3.14
CA LYS A 40 -6.79 -28.05 -2.54
C LYS A 40 -5.73 -27.91 -1.47
N LEU A 41 -6.16 -27.49 -0.28
CA LEU A 41 -5.28 -27.18 0.85
C LEU A 41 -5.27 -28.28 1.91
N SER A 42 -4.17 -28.40 2.63
CA SER A 42 -4.05 -29.14 3.89
C SER A 42 -4.93 -28.52 4.99
N PRO A 43 -5.06 -29.15 6.17
CA PRO A 43 -5.73 -28.51 7.32
C PRO A 43 -5.12 -27.14 7.69
N ALA A 44 -3.79 -26.98 7.58
CA ALA A 44 -3.12 -25.71 7.89
C ALA A 44 -3.41 -24.64 6.83
N GLY A 45 -3.35 -24.99 5.55
CA GLY A 45 -3.72 -24.07 4.47
C GLY A 45 -5.19 -23.67 4.53
N ARG A 46 -6.11 -24.59 4.87
CA ARG A 46 -7.54 -24.24 5.07
C ARG A 46 -7.74 -23.26 6.22
N ALA A 47 -7.02 -23.42 7.33
CA ALA A 47 -7.07 -22.44 8.43
C ALA A 47 -6.59 -21.05 7.98
N ALA A 48 -5.55 -20.97 7.14
CA ALA A 48 -5.11 -19.70 6.56
C ALA A 48 -6.18 -19.10 5.62
N ALA A 49 -6.78 -19.92 4.74
CA ALA A 49 -7.86 -19.49 3.85
C ALA A 49 -9.11 -18.99 4.61
N GLU A 50 -9.43 -19.60 5.75
CA GLU A 50 -10.51 -19.15 6.64
C GLU A 50 -10.22 -17.78 7.25
N VAL A 51 -8.97 -17.52 7.67
CA VAL A 51 -8.55 -16.19 8.16
C VAL A 51 -8.71 -15.14 7.06
N LEU A 52 -8.25 -15.43 5.84
CA LEU A 52 -8.36 -14.51 4.70
C LEU A 52 -9.83 -14.18 4.39
N CYS A 53 -10.70 -15.20 4.36
CA CYS A 53 -12.14 -15.01 4.15
C CYS A 53 -12.78 -14.19 5.28
N ALA A 54 -12.38 -14.44 6.53
CA ALA A 54 -12.91 -13.73 7.69
C ALA A 54 -12.52 -12.25 7.67
N ASP A 55 -11.27 -11.92 7.34
CA ASP A 55 -10.80 -10.54 7.25
C ASP A 55 -11.49 -9.79 6.10
N LEU A 56 -11.65 -10.41 4.92
CA LEU A 56 -12.45 -9.86 3.81
C LEU A 56 -13.88 -9.56 4.26
N HIS A 57 -14.54 -10.53 4.88
CA HIS A 57 -15.93 -10.38 5.31
C HIS A 57 -16.09 -9.29 6.37
N LEU A 58 -15.21 -9.24 7.38
CA LEU A 58 -15.26 -8.25 8.44
C LEU A 58 -15.15 -6.83 7.89
N LEU A 59 -14.24 -6.58 6.95
CA LEU A 59 -14.09 -5.26 6.33
C LEU A 59 -15.31 -4.90 5.46
N GLN A 60 -15.86 -5.86 4.72
CA GLN A 60 -17.11 -5.67 3.97
C GLN A 60 -18.30 -5.31 4.88
N GLU A 61 -18.44 -5.98 6.02
CA GLU A 61 -19.49 -5.68 7.02
C GLU A 61 -19.34 -4.27 7.61
N GLN A 62 -18.12 -3.73 7.65
CA GLN A 62 -17.84 -2.35 8.05
C GLN A 62 -18.00 -1.34 6.90
N GLY A 63 -18.41 -1.78 5.71
CA GLY A 63 -18.65 -0.93 4.54
C GLY A 63 -17.41 -0.61 3.71
N PHE A 64 -16.31 -1.34 3.88
CA PHE A 64 -15.13 -1.24 3.02
C PHE A 64 -15.22 -2.20 1.83
N GLU A 65 -14.41 -1.96 0.81
CA GLU A 65 -14.30 -2.81 -0.38
C GLU A 65 -12.92 -3.48 -0.42
N PRO A 66 -12.63 -4.43 0.49
CA PRO A 66 -11.31 -5.01 0.59
C PRO A 66 -10.99 -5.88 -0.64
N LEU A 67 -9.77 -5.73 -1.12
CA LEU A 67 -9.12 -6.56 -2.12
C LEU A 67 -8.10 -7.47 -1.44
N LEU A 68 -7.99 -8.70 -1.91
CA LEU A 68 -6.96 -9.65 -1.48
C LEU A 68 -6.20 -10.11 -2.72
N ASP A 69 -4.94 -9.70 -2.79
CA ASP A 69 -4.14 -9.86 -3.99
C ASP A 69 -2.90 -10.71 -3.73
N CYS A 70 -2.57 -11.56 -4.71
CA CYS A 70 -1.32 -12.30 -4.76
C CYS A 70 -0.51 -11.91 -5.98
N PHE A 71 0.67 -11.31 -5.80
CA PHE A 71 1.48 -10.78 -6.90
C PHE A 71 2.99 -10.93 -6.68
N ASP A 72 3.75 -10.97 -7.77
CA ASP A 72 5.22 -10.98 -7.74
C ASP A 72 5.78 -9.58 -7.49
N ALA A 73 5.27 -8.59 -8.24
CA ALA A 73 5.74 -7.21 -8.23
C ALA A 73 4.62 -6.28 -8.70
N TYR A 74 4.66 -5.04 -8.22
CA TYR A 74 3.94 -3.95 -8.87
C TYR A 74 4.71 -3.46 -10.10
N PRO A 75 3.99 -3.01 -11.15
CA PRO A 75 4.62 -2.29 -12.25
C PRO A 75 5.36 -1.07 -11.70
N ARG A 76 6.53 -0.79 -12.27
CA ARG A 76 7.26 0.46 -12.02
C ARG A 76 6.80 1.50 -13.03
N ASP A 77 6.86 2.75 -12.63
CA ASP A 77 6.61 3.86 -13.54
C ASP A 77 7.83 4.01 -14.48
N GLU A 78 7.78 3.38 -15.67
CA GLU A 78 8.89 3.39 -16.64
C GLU A 78 9.15 4.80 -17.22
N ALA A 79 8.17 5.70 -17.10
CA ALA A 79 8.22 7.08 -17.54
C ALA A 79 8.32 8.06 -16.36
N ALA A 80 8.98 7.67 -15.26
CA ALA A 80 9.11 8.50 -14.07
C ALA A 80 9.61 9.91 -14.45
N GLY A 81 8.72 10.90 -14.36
CA GLY A 81 9.06 12.31 -14.48
C GLY A 81 9.92 12.76 -13.30
N ALA A 82 9.75 14.00 -12.84
CA ALA A 82 10.51 14.53 -11.71
C ALA A 82 10.31 13.74 -10.40
N VAL A 83 9.22 12.97 -10.29
CA VAL A 83 8.85 12.17 -9.11
C VAL A 83 8.30 10.82 -9.56
N ALA A 84 8.78 9.74 -8.96
CA ALA A 84 8.19 8.41 -9.15
C ALA A 84 6.87 8.33 -8.35
N THR A 85 5.80 7.96 -9.06
CA THR A 85 4.44 7.89 -8.48
C THR A 85 3.95 6.47 -8.21
N ASP A 86 4.81 5.48 -8.45
CA ASP A 86 4.50 4.09 -8.12
C ASP A 86 4.53 3.82 -6.61
N VAL A 87 3.97 2.67 -6.23
CA VAL A 87 3.80 2.27 -4.83
C VAL A 87 5.10 1.97 -4.09
N TYR A 88 6.26 1.91 -4.77
CA TYR A 88 7.56 1.76 -4.12
C TYR A 88 8.09 3.10 -3.58
N SER A 89 7.56 4.21 -4.11
CA SER A 89 7.76 5.55 -3.55
C SER A 89 6.99 5.70 -2.25
N PHE A 90 7.54 6.43 -1.27
CA PHE A 90 6.80 6.75 -0.05
C PHE A 90 5.63 7.66 -0.40
N HIS A 91 4.41 7.20 -0.12
CA HIS A 91 3.18 7.89 -0.49
C HIS A 91 2.15 7.89 0.64
N ALA A 92 1.15 8.74 0.46
CA ALA A 92 -0.07 8.77 1.24
C ALA A 92 -1.26 8.47 0.33
N ASP A 93 -2.19 7.65 0.81
CA ASP A 93 -3.44 7.42 0.08
C ASP A 93 -4.35 8.65 0.18
N ARG A 94 -5.28 8.79 -0.76
CA ARG A 94 -6.28 9.86 -0.80
C ARG A 94 -7.62 9.29 -1.26
N ALA A 95 -8.70 9.78 -0.67
CA ALA A 95 -10.05 9.50 -1.13
C ALA A 95 -10.89 10.79 -1.10
N PRO A 96 -11.93 10.91 -1.95
CA PRO A 96 -12.82 12.07 -1.95
C PRO A 96 -13.75 12.11 -0.73
N VAL A 97 -13.84 11.02 0.04
CA VAL A 97 -14.66 10.88 1.24
C VAL A 97 -13.79 10.53 2.45
N PRO A 98 -14.22 10.84 3.68
CA PRO A 98 -13.55 10.35 4.88
C PRO A 98 -13.47 8.82 4.88
N ALA A 99 -12.27 8.28 4.80
CA ALA A 99 -12.01 6.85 4.82
C ALA A 99 -10.68 6.55 5.54
N ALA A 100 -10.35 5.27 5.66
CA ALA A 100 -9.05 4.80 6.12
C ALA A 100 -8.67 3.60 5.28
N THR A 101 -7.39 3.48 4.95
CA THR A 101 -6.90 2.30 4.25
C THR A 101 -6.64 1.20 5.28
N PHE A 102 -7.06 -0.03 5.00
CA PHE A 102 -6.62 -1.19 5.76
C PHE A 102 -5.54 -1.94 5.00
N LEU A 103 -4.51 -2.41 5.69
CA LEU A 103 -3.40 -3.16 5.09
C LEU A 103 -3.02 -4.36 5.95
N CYS A 104 -2.89 -5.54 5.34
CA CYS A 104 -2.34 -6.72 5.99
C CYS A 104 -1.56 -7.59 4.99
N THR A 105 -0.26 -7.75 5.20
CA THR A 105 0.53 -8.74 4.45
C THR A 105 0.46 -10.08 5.16
N TYR A 106 -0.05 -11.12 4.51
CA TYR A 106 -0.14 -12.48 5.08
C TYR A 106 1.04 -13.35 4.69
N PHE A 107 1.67 -13.08 3.55
CA PHE A 107 2.84 -13.80 3.06
C PHE A 107 3.71 -12.90 2.18
N GLY A 108 5.02 -13.15 2.17
CA GLY A 108 6.00 -12.31 1.48
C GLY A 108 6.45 -11.10 2.29
N ALA A 109 7.12 -10.15 1.65
CA ALA A 109 7.63 -8.95 2.34
C ALA A 109 6.49 -7.99 2.71
N PRO A 110 6.46 -7.46 3.95
CA PRO A 110 5.45 -6.49 4.37
C PRO A 110 5.72 -5.09 3.83
N SER A 111 4.67 -4.28 3.76
CA SER A 111 4.78 -2.83 3.53
C SER A 111 5.55 -2.14 4.67
N GLU A 112 6.06 -0.95 4.39
CA GLU A 112 6.82 -0.14 5.35
C GLU A 112 6.14 1.22 5.55
N GLY A 113 6.13 1.70 6.78
CA GLY A 113 5.76 3.08 7.11
C GLY A 113 6.98 3.90 7.49
N VAL A 114 6.82 5.22 7.51
CA VAL A 114 7.85 6.15 7.99
C VAL A 114 7.18 7.31 8.72
N ASP A 115 7.85 7.84 9.75
CA ASP A 115 7.33 8.95 10.55
C ASP A 115 7.19 10.21 9.68
N ASN A 116 6.07 10.94 9.80
CA ASN A 116 5.85 12.20 9.08
C ASN A 116 6.93 13.25 9.36
N ALA A 117 7.58 13.20 10.53
CA ALA A 117 8.69 14.09 10.87
C ALA A 117 9.98 13.79 10.09
N GLN A 118 10.09 12.60 9.49
CA GLN A 118 11.26 12.12 8.74
C GLN A 118 11.05 12.15 7.23
N VAL A 119 9.98 12.79 6.75
CA VAL A 119 9.67 12.89 5.33
C VAL A 119 9.24 14.30 4.96
N ARG A 120 9.40 14.65 3.69
CA ARG A 120 8.89 15.89 3.11
C ARG A 120 8.20 15.59 1.79
N ARG A 121 7.09 16.27 1.48
CA ARG A 121 6.44 16.08 0.18
C ARG A 121 7.39 16.50 -0.94
N HIS A 122 7.42 15.73 -2.01
CA HIS A 122 8.27 16.04 -3.16
C HIS A 122 7.98 17.44 -3.73
N VAL A 123 6.70 17.83 -3.77
CA VAL A 123 6.27 19.15 -4.27
C VAL A 123 6.71 20.35 -3.41
N GLU A 124 7.22 20.10 -2.20
CA GLU A 124 7.77 21.12 -1.29
C GLU A 124 9.29 21.25 -1.39
N ILE A 125 9.96 20.34 -2.11
CA ILE A 125 11.41 20.37 -2.34
C ILE A 125 11.68 21.27 -3.53
N SER A 126 12.52 22.30 -3.36
CA SER A 126 12.72 23.36 -4.35
C SER A 126 13.19 22.82 -5.71
N GLU A 127 14.12 21.87 -5.71
CA GLU A 127 14.65 21.25 -6.92
C GLU A 127 13.58 20.42 -7.65
N THR A 128 12.82 19.64 -6.90
CA THR A 128 11.73 18.82 -7.44
C THR A 128 10.60 19.69 -7.98
N ARG A 129 10.18 20.72 -7.23
CA ARG A 129 9.14 21.66 -7.67
C ARG A 129 9.56 22.42 -8.93
N ALA A 130 10.83 22.81 -9.05
CA ALA A 130 11.35 23.43 -10.25
C ALA A 130 11.41 22.47 -11.46
N ALA A 131 11.64 21.17 -11.23
CA ALA A 131 11.55 20.15 -12.27
C ALA A 131 10.09 19.94 -12.73
N LEU A 132 9.16 19.78 -11.79
CA LEU A 132 7.72 19.66 -12.07
C LEU A 132 7.16 20.89 -12.81
N ARG A 133 7.61 22.10 -12.47
CA ARG A 133 7.22 23.32 -13.20
C ARG A 133 7.73 23.32 -14.64
N ARG A 134 8.93 22.77 -14.91
CA ARG A 134 9.44 22.63 -16.27
C ARG A 134 8.66 21.60 -17.08
N GLU A 135 8.24 20.50 -16.43
CA GLU A 135 7.36 19.49 -17.05
C GLU A 135 5.97 20.06 -17.36
N PHE A 136 5.41 20.86 -16.46
CA PHE A 136 4.15 21.56 -16.67
C PHE A 136 4.21 22.61 -17.80
N GLY A 137 5.34 23.29 -17.98
CA GLY A 137 5.56 24.26 -19.06
C GLY A 137 4.87 25.62 -18.87
N GLY A 138 4.32 25.90 -17.69
CA GLY A 138 3.61 27.14 -17.35
C GLY A 138 4.05 27.78 -16.02
N PRO A 139 3.47 28.93 -15.66
CA PRO A 139 3.70 29.56 -14.35
C PRO A 139 3.08 28.73 -13.23
N GLU A 140 3.54 28.96 -11.99
CA GLU A 140 2.85 28.41 -10.81
C GLU A 140 1.52 29.15 -10.61
N GLY A 141 0.47 28.40 -10.30
CA GLY A 141 -0.90 28.89 -10.19
C GLY A 141 -1.88 27.73 -9.97
N PRO A 142 -3.20 28.00 -9.97
CA PRO A 142 -4.23 26.97 -9.78
C PRO A 142 -4.10 25.78 -10.75
N GLU A 143 -3.73 26.03 -12.01
CA GLU A 143 -3.54 25.00 -13.03
C GLU A 143 -2.32 24.12 -12.72
N PHE A 144 -1.26 24.70 -12.15
CA PHE A 144 -0.09 23.94 -11.71
C PHE A 144 -0.43 23.04 -10.51
N GLU A 145 -1.17 23.55 -9.52
CA GLU A 145 -1.60 22.73 -8.37
C GLU A 145 -2.57 21.61 -8.79
N ALA A 146 -3.42 21.86 -9.79
CA ALA A 146 -4.27 20.84 -10.39
C ALA A 146 -3.44 19.75 -11.10
N PHE A 147 -2.42 20.15 -11.86
CA PHE A 147 -1.45 19.23 -12.47
C PHE A 147 -0.74 18.36 -11.41
N LEU A 148 -0.26 18.95 -10.31
CA LEU A 148 0.37 18.20 -9.22
C LEU A 148 -0.58 17.16 -8.61
N THR A 149 -1.86 17.49 -8.50
CA THR A 149 -2.90 16.61 -7.96
C THR A 149 -3.28 15.49 -8.93
N GLU A 150 -3.49 15.83 -10.21
CA GLU A 150 -3.88 14.88 -11.27
C GLU A 150 -2.83 13.80 -11.48
N HIS A 151 -1.55 14.19 -11.39
CA HIS A 151 -0.41 13.27 -11.47
C HIS A 151 0.01 12.69 -10.10
N CYS A 152 -0.77 12.93 -9.04
CA CYS A 152 -0.49 12.46 -7.67
C CYS A 152 0.84 12.92 -7.05
N TYR A 153 1.61 13.82 -7.67
CA TYR A 153 2.91 14.28 -7.15
C TYR A 153 2.82 14.86 -5.73
N ASP A 154 1.67 15.44 -5.38
CA ASP A 154 1.39 16.00 -4.06
C ASP A 154 1.22 14.97 -2.94
N LEU A 155 1.12 13.68 -3.29
CA LEU A 155 1.00 12.54 -2.38
C LEU A 155 2.30 11.77 -2.16
N HIS A 156 3.39 12.10 -2.87
CA HIS A 156 4.67 11.42 -2.74
C HIS A 156 5.65 12.20 -1.88
N TYR A 157 6.48 11.46 -1.14
CA TYR A 157 7.34 11.98 -0.09
C TYR A 157 8.78 11.49 -0.26
N ALA A 158 9.73 12.40 -0.10
CA ALA A 158 11.14 12.06 0.05
C ALA A 158 11.46 11.83 1.54
N PRO A 159 12.07 10.70 1.91
CA PRO A 159 12.60 10.52 3.25
C PRO A 159 13.83 11.39 3.49
N SER A 160 14.00 11.83 4.73
CA SER A 160 15.25 12.45 5.19
C SER A 160 16.40 11.42 5.14
N PRO A 161 17.67 11.86 5.06
CA PRO A 161 18.81 10.94 5.02
C PRO A 161 18.91 9.98 6.22
N ASP A 162 18.34 10.37 7.36
CA ASP A 162 18.30 9.63 8.62
C ASP A 162 16.94 8.98 8.92
N ALA A 163 16.02 8.99 7.94
CA ALA A 163 14.71 8.38 8.08
C ALA A 163 14.83 6.90 8.47
N ARG A 164 13.94 6.47 9.36
CA ARG A 164 13.91 5.09 9.86
C ARG A 164 12.56 4.48 9.52
N PRO A 165 12.41 3.91 8.31
CA PRO A 165 11.23 3.14 7.97
C PRO A 165 11.04 1.99 8.97
N PHE A 166 9.78 1.69 9.27
CA PHE A 166 9.40 0.57 10.11
C PHE A 166 8.50 -0.38 9.33
N SER A 167 8.70 -1.68 9.57
CA SER A 167 7.90 -2.71 8.94
C SER A 167 6.48 -2.75 9.51
N PHE A 168 5.48 -2.92 8.65
CA PHE A 168 4.12 -3.24 9.08
C PHE A 168 4.02 -4.67 9.63
N GLY A 169 4.99 -5.54 9.32
CA GLY A 169 5.03 -6.93 9.77
C GLY A 169 4.03 -7.83 9.03
N ILE A 170 4.19 -9.14 9.21
CA ILE A 170 3.34 -10.17 8.60
C ILE A 170 2.20 -10.51 9.57
N GLY A 171 0.98 -10.62 9.03
CA GLY A 171 -0.24 -10.96 9.78
C GLY A 171 -0.81 -9.84 10.64
N HIS A 172 -0.13 -8.69 10.68
CA HIS A 172 -0.63 -7.50 11.37
C HIS A 172 -1.62 -6.74 10.49
N LEU A 173 -2.82 -6.49 11.02
CA LEU A 173 -3.77 -5.62 10.36
C LEU A 173 -3.45 -4.17 10.76
N TRP A 174 -3.31 -3.30 9.77
CA TRP A 174 -3.11 -1.88 9.97
C TRP A 174 -4.32 -1.11 9.46
N ARG A 175 -4.76 -0.11 10.22
CA ARG A 175 -5.63 0.97 9.73
C ARG A 175 -4.80 2.23 9.67
N ILE A 176 -4.65 2.78 8.47
CA ILE A 176 -3.85 3.97 8.23
C ILE A 176 -4.71 5.14 7.75
N ALA A 177 -4.37 6.34 8.21
CA ALA A 177 -5.06 7.56 7.83
C ALA A 177 -4.64 7.99 6.42
N ILE A 178 -5.62 8.48 5.67
CA ILE A 178 -5.45 8.99 4.32
C ILE A 178 -5.39 10.53 4.31
N ALA A 179 -4.92 11.09 3.20
CA ALA A 179 -4.95 12.51 2.93
C ALA A 179 -6.39 12.94 2.63
N HIS A 180 -7.03 13.55 3.62
CA HIS A 180 -8.38 14.09 3.50
C HIS A 180 -8.52 15.35 4.38
N PRO A 181 -9.13 16.45 3.89
CA PRO A 181 -9.24 17.71 4.65
C PRO A 181 -9.93 17.58 6.01
N GLY A 182 -10.88 16.64 6.14
CA GLY A 182 -11.57 16.35 7.40
C GLY A 182 -10.83 15.40 8.36
N CYS A 183 -9.63 14.91 7.99
CA CYS A 183 -8.84 14.03 8.85
C CYS A 183 -8.03 14.87 9.86
N PRO A 184 -8.16 14.65 11.18
CA PRO A 184 -7.51 15.49 12.21
C PRO A 184 -6.03 15.17 12.41
N VAL A 185 -5.48 14.24 11.63
CA VAL A 185 -4.09 13.79 11.71
C VAL A 185 -3.49 13.79 10.30
N PRO A 186 -2.16 13.96 10.17
CA PRO A 186 -1.51 13.80 8.87
C PRO A 186 -1.70 12.37 8.36
N PRO A 187 -1.71 12.15 7.03
CA PRO A 187 -1.79 10.80 6.49
C PRO A 187 -0.59 9.96 6.91
N CYS A 188 -0.79 8.64 6.96
CA CYS A 188 0.32 7.71 7.11
C CYS A 188 1.13 7.67 5.82
N VAL A 189 2.44 7.92 5.91
CA VAL A 189 3.34 7.78 4.78
C VAL A 189 3.90 6.37 4.77
N HIS A 190 3.69 5.66 3.67
CA HIS A 190 4.01 4.25 3.56
C HIS A 190 4.41 3.87 2.12
N ARG A 191 4.91 2.66 1.94
CA ARG A 191 5.25 2.11 0.61
C ARG A 191 5.17 0.60 0.57
N ALA A 192 5.10 0.06 -0.64
CA ALA A 192 5.42 -1.33 -0.91
C ALA A 192 6.93 -1.60 -0.70
N PRO A 193 7.32 -2.78 -0.21
CA PRO A 193 8.73 -3.16 -0.15
C PRO A 193 9.29 -3.29 -1.57
N PRO A 194 10.59 -3.05 -1.77
CA PRO A 194 11.22 -3.23 -3.07
C PRO A 194 11.12 -4.69 -3.53
N THR A 195 10.84 -4.91 -4.81
CA THR A 195 10.92 -6.24 -5.42
C THR A 195 12.37 -6.60 -5.71
N VAL A 196 12.82 -7.74 -5.18
CA VAL A 196 14.15 -8.33 -5.42
C VAL A 196 14.01 -9.55 -6.33
N PRO A 197 14.92 -9.78 -7.30
CA PRO A 197 14.91 -11.01 -8.10
C PRO A 197 14.92 -12.26 -7.22
N GLY A 198 14.02 -13.21 -7.49
CA GLY A 198 13.87 -14.45 -6.73
C GLY A 198 13.09 -14.31 -5.41
N GLN A 199 12.51 -13.15 -5.13
CA GLN A 199 11.65 -12.94 -3.97
C GLN A 199 10.34 -13.70 -4.09
N THR A 200 9.81 -14.13 -2.95
CA THR A 200 8.52 -14.80 -2.86
C THR A 200 7.37 -13.83 -3.16
N ARG A 201 6.32 -14.34 -3.83
CA ARG A 201 5.05 -13.62 -4.05
C ARG A 201 4.50 -13.05 -2.75
N ARG A 202 3.87 -11.90 -2.86
CA ARG A 202 3.21 -11.21 -1.75
C ARG A 202 1.73 -11.53 -1.77
N LEU A 203 1.19 -11.92 -0.61
CA LEU A 203 -0.25 -12.02 -0.37
C LEU A 203 -0.65 -10.87 0.54
N LEU A 204 -1.42 -9.92 0.01
CA LEU A 204 -1.73 -8.65 0.64
C LEU A 204 -3.24 -8.42 0.60
N LEU A 205 -3.82 -8.05 1.75
CA LEU A 205 -5.13 -7.40 1.78
C LEU A 205 -4.95 -5.88 1.84
N ILE A 206 -5.74 -5.17 1.04
CA ILE A 206 -5.89 -3.72 1.04
C ILE A 206 -7.37 -3.34 0.95
N SER A 207 -7.82 -2.23 1.55
CA SER A 207 -9.19 -1.70 1.37
C SER A 207 -9.21 -0.19 1.29
#